data_AF-A0AA88H4G3-F1
#
_entry.id   AF-A0AA88H4G3-F1
#
_cell.length_a   1.000
_cell.length_b   1.000
_cell.length_c   1.000
_cell.angle_alpha   90.00
_cell.angle_beta   90.00
_cell.angle_gamma   90.00
#
_symmetry.space_group_name_H-M   'P 1'
#
loop_
_entity.id
_entity.type
_entity.pdbx_description
1 polymer ?
#
loop_
_entity_poly.entity_id
_entity_poly.type
_entity_poly.pdbx_seq_one_letter_code
_entity_poly.pdbx_strand_id
1 'polypeptide(L)'
;MKVFVNIPKNNEIYWAYKRPQVTIKIQSNGNGVKTVLTNMSEIASALNIPDQVVMKYLGMKIGACGGINKNQSFLTGRYTVEIIEDVLEQLIAEFLLCSRCGIAEINFYKQLVHPSLPVREPILRQCLACGHYNSYISHDSKMFSILVKCDNNHQWMKVKVSPKARSLKYMFDNLKDAILPSEDSCCGDGVKCIPSLSDISIVLN
;
A
#
# COMPACT_ATOMS: atom_id res chain seq x y z
N MET A 1 -12.79 -24.78 -6.09
CA MET A 1 -11.64 -24.47 -6.97
C MET A 1 -11.38 -22.98 -6.92
N LYS A 2 -10.13 -22.54 -6.81
CA LYS A 2 -9.78 -21.11 -6.87
C LYS A 2 -9.82 -20.67 -8.34
N VAL A 3 -10.60 -19.63 -8.63
CA VAL A 3 -10.66 -19.02 -9.96
C VAL A 3 -9.61 -17.91 -10.02
N PHE A 4 -8.87 -17.82 -11.11
CA PHE A 4 -7.83 -16.81 -11.32
C PHE A 4 -8.25 -15.83 -12.42
N VAL A 5 -7.90 -14.56 -12.24
CA VAL A 5 -8.17 -13.46 -13.16
C VAL A 5 -6.85 -12.80 -13.56
N ASN A 6 -6.74 -12.38 -14.81
CA ASN A 6 -5.56 -11.69 -15.33
C ASN A 6 -5.42 -10.27 -14.72
N ILE A 7 -4.20 -9.75 -14.71
CA ILE A 7 -3.88 -8.41 -14.23
C ILE A 7 -3.21 -7.63 -15.37
N PRO A 8 -3.86 -6.64 -16.00
CA PRO A 8 -5.28 -6.26 -15.93
C PRO A 8 -6.22 -7.27 -16.62
N LYS A 9 -7.52 -7.21 -16.30
CA LYS A 9 -8.53 -8.21 -16.74
C LYS A 9 -8.66 -8.30 -18.26
N ASN A 10 -8.55 -7.18 -18.97
CA ASN A 10 -8.82 -7.07 -20.40
C ASN A 10 -7.57 -7.16 -21.29
N ASN A 11 -6.45 -7.70 -20.80
CA ASN A 11 -5.22 -7.73 -21.57
C ASN A 11 -4.64 -9.15 -21.66
N GLU A 12 -4.73 -9.73 -22.86
CA GLU A 12 -4.33 -11.10 -23.15
C GLU A 12 -2.81 -11.30 -23.16
N ILE A 13 -2.04 -10.21 -23.33
CA ILE A 13 -0.58 -10.25 -23.40
C ILE A 13 0.04 -10.63 -22.04
N TYR A 14 -0.65 -10.35 -20.93
CA TYR A 14 -0.14 -10.55 -19.57
C TYR A 14 -0.65 -11.83 -18.90
N TRP A 15 -0.89 -12.90 -19.68
CA TRP A 15 -1.42 -14.18 -19.19
C TRP A 15 -0.62 -14.83 -18.04
N ALA A 16 0.66 -14.47 -17.87
CA ALA A 16 1.49 -14.94 -16.77
C ALA A 16 1.14 -14.29 -15.41
N TYR A 17 0.58 -13.07 -15.43
CA TYR A 17 0.26 -12.30 -14.23
C TYR A 17 -1.22 -12.48 -13.88
N LYS A 18 -1.47 -13.28 -12.83
CA LYS A 18 -2.82 -13.58 -12.37
C LYS A 18 -2.95 -13.36 -10.88
N ARG A 19 -4.15 -12.97 -10.45
CA ARG A 19 -4.57 -12.95 -9.04
C ARG A 19 -5.78 -13.86 -8.85
N PRO A 20 -6.02 -14.39 -7.63
CA PRO A 20 -7.27 -15.07 -7.35
C PRO A 20 -8.45 -14.08 -7.46
N GLN A 21 -9.59 -14.56 -7.95
CA GLN A 21 -10.85 -13.80 -7.95
C GLN A 21 -11.34 -13.62 -6.51
N VAL A 22 -11.92 -12.47 -6.20
CA VAL A 22 -12.47 -12.17 -4.89
C VAL A 22 -13.59 -13.14 -4.52
N THR A 23 -13.50 -13.68 -3.32
CA THR A 23 -14.50 -14.57 -2.74
C THR A 23 -15.25 -13.82 -1.64
N ILE A 24 -16.56 -13.71 -1.83
CA ILE A 24 -17.45 -12.97 -0.95
C ILE A 24 -18.31 -13.94 -0.12
N LYS A 25 -18.48 -13.63 1.16
CA LYS A 25 -19.49 -14.24 2.03
C LYS A 25 -20.33 -13.14 2.65
N ILE A 26 -21.65 -13.21 2.48
CA ILE A 26 -22.58 -12.27 3.12
C ILE A 26 -22.86 -12.78 4.53
N GLN A 27 -22.64 -11.95 5.53
CA GLN A 27 -22.96 -12.22 6.93
C GLN A 27 -23.99 -11.19 7.42
N SER A 28 -25.06 -11.65 8.05
CA SER A 28 -25.99 -10.79 8.77
C SER A 28 -25.74 -10.94 10.25
N ASN A 29 -25.23 -9.89 10.89
CA ASN A 29 -25.18 -9.81 12.35
C ASN A 29 -26.25 -8.80 12.79
N GLY A 30 -26.68 -8.82 14.05
CA GLY A 30 -27.72 -7.88 14.55
C GLY A 30 -27.43 -6.38 14.30
N ASN A 31 -26.17 -6.03 13.99
CA ASN A 31 -25.72 -4.69 13.61
C ASN A 31 -25.75 -4.43 12.09
N GLY A 32 -26.52 -5.22 11.32
CA GLY A 32 -26.69 -5.10 9.87
C GLY A 32 -25.95 -6.14 9.03
N VAL A 33 -26.14 -6.04 7.72
CA VAL A 33 -25.51 -6.92 6.73
C VAL A 33 -24.08 -6.47 6.45
N LYS A 34 -23.16 -7.42 6.44
CA LYS A 34 -21.75 -7.23 6.12
C LYS A 34 -21.35 -8.16 4.98
N THR A 35 -20.51 -7.65 4.11
CA THR A 35 -19.86 -8.41 3.04
C THR A 35 -18.45 -8.75 3.50
N VAL A 36 -18.18 -10.03 3.72
CA VAL A 36 -16.87 -10.55 4.16
C VAL A 36 -16.08 -11.04 2.96
N LEU A 37 -14.84 -10.58 2.85
CA LEU A 37 -13.89 -10.88 1.79
C LEU A 37 -12.87 -11.87 2.34
N THR A 38 -12.99 -13.13 1.95
CA THR A 38 -12.23 -14.22 2.60
C THR A 38 -10.81 -14.37 2.10
N ASN A 39 -10.50 -13.90 0.89
CA ASN A 39 -9.20 -14.08 0.23
C ASN A 39 -8.48 -12.76 -0.06
N MET A 40 -8.81 -11.68 0.65
CA MET A 40 -8.23 -10.36 0.39
C MET A 40 -6.71 -10.33 0.61
N SER A 41 -6.21 -11.04 1.62
CA SER A 41 -4.76 -11.14 1.88
C SER A 41 -4.00 -11.79 0.72
N GLU A 42 -4.57 -12.84 0.11
CA GLU A 42 -3.97 -13.48 -1.07
C GLU A 42 -3.96 -12.54 -2.29
N ILE A 43 -5.04 -11.78 -2.49
CA ILE A 43 -5.15 -10.78 -3.57
C ILE A 43 -4.13 -9.67 -3.39
N ALA A 44 -4.03 -9.12 -2.17
CA ALA A 44 -3.10 -8.05 -1.84
C ALA A 44 -1.65 -8.49 -2.01
N SER A 45 -1.33 -9.72 -1.59
CA SER A 45 -0.01 -10.33 -1.79
C SER A 45 0.33 -10.49 -3.27
N ALA A 46 -0.62 -10.93 -4.11
CA ALA A 46 -0.43 -11.04 -5.56
C ALA A 46 -0.19 -9.69 -6.24
N LEU A 47 -0.68 -8.59 -5.64
CA LEU A 47 -0.49 -7.22 -6.12
C LEU A 47 0.72 -6.52 -5.48
N ASN A 48 1.46 -7.18 -4.58
CA ASN A 48 2.57 -6.60 -3.81
C ASN A 48 2.19 -5.35 -2.98
N ILE A 49 0.99 -5.34 -2.39
CA ILE A 49 0.49 -4.23 -1.57
C ILE A 49 -0.04 -4.79 -0.25
N PRO A 50 0.05 -4.06 0.87
CA PRO A 50 -0.63 -4.44 2.10
C PRO A 50 -2.16 -4.50 1.92
N ASP A 51 -2.78 -5.50 2.55
CA ASP A 51 -4.23 -5.71 2.56
C ASP A 51 -5.03 -4.49 3.08
N GLN A 52 -4.48 -3.76 4.04
CA GLN A 52 -5.08 -2.56 4.61
C GLN A 52 -5.32 -1.45 3.57
N VAL A 53 -4.38 -1.28 2.63
CA VAL A 53 -4.49 -0.26 1.57
C VAL A 53 -5.62 -0.63 0.61
N VAL A 54 -5.67 -1.90 0.18
CA VAL A 54 -6.73 -2.40 -0.70
C VAL A 54 -8.09 -2.21 -0.04
N MET A 55 -8.23 -2.57 1.24
CA MET A 55 -9.49 -2.44 1.97
C MET A 55 -9.94 -1.00 2.17
N LYS A 56 -9.01 -0.08 2.50
CA LYS A 56 -9.34 1.36 2.60
C LYS A 56 -9.72 1.94 1.24
N TYR A 57 -9.07 1.51 0.16
CA TYR A 57 -9.41 1.95 -1.20
C TYR A 57 -10.81 1.47 -1.62
N LEU A 58 -11.13 0.20 -1.35
CA LEU A 58 -12.47 -0.35 -1.59
C LEU A 58 -13.54 0.45 -0.83
N GLY A 59 -13.33 0.67 0.48
CA GLY A 59 -14.25 1.46 1.30
C GLY A 59 -14.44 2.88 0.77
N MET A 60 -13.36 3.53 0.33
CA MET A 60 -13.39 4.88 -0.24
C MET A 60 -14.18 4.95 -1.55
N LYS A 61 -13.98 4.01 -2.48
CA LYS A 61 -14.65 4.01 -3.79
C LYS A 61 -16.11 3.59 -3.70
N ILE A 62 -16.41 2.60 -2.86
CA ILE A 62 -17.77 2.09 -2.66
C ILE A 62 -18.58 3.01 -1.72
N GLY A 63 -17.91 3.81 -0.88
CA GLY A 63 -18.56 4.63 0.13
C GLY A 63 -18.99 3.82 1.36
N ALA A 64 -18.23 2.78 1.70
CA ALA A 64 -18.53 1.85 2.78
C ALA A 64 -17.45 1.90 3.88
N CYS A 65 -17.88 1.72 5.12
CA CYS A 65 -16.94 1.47 6.21
C CYS A 65 -16.44 0.02 6.12
N GLY A 66 -15.12 -0.16 6.21
CA GLY A 66 -14.46 -1.45 6.09
C GLY A 66 -13.32 -1.60 7.08
N GLY A 67 -12.97 -2.85 7.37
CA GLY A 67 -11.88 -3.17 8.28
C GLY A 67 -11.38 -4.59 8.11
N ILE A 68 -10.33 -4.92 8.88
CA ILE A 68 -9.73 -6.25 8.93
C ILE A 68 -9.87 -6.74 10.37
N ASN A 69 -10.43 -7.93 10.57
CA ASN A 69 -10.61 -8.55 11.88
C ASN A 69 -10.11 -10.00 11.85
N LYS A 70 -9.08 -10.31 12.65
CA LYS A 70 -8.52 -11.68 12.82
C LYS A 70 -8.31 -12.45 11.50
N ASN A 71 -7.86 -11.75 10.45
CA ASN A 71 -7.64 -12.24 9.07
C ASN A 71 -8.85 -12.27 8.13
N GLN A 72 -10.00 -11.72 8.54
CA GLN A 72 -11.14 -11.52 7.67
C GLN A 72 -11.33 -10.04 7.37
N SER A 73 -11.28 -9.71 6.09
CA SER A 73 -11.63 -8.38 5.60
C SER A 73 -13.13 -8.25 5.47
N PHE A 74 -13.72 -7.12 5.87
CA PHE A 74 -15.16 -6.91 5.76
C PHE A 74 -15.49 -5.49 5.30
N LEU A 75 -16.64 -5.36 4.64
CA LEU A 75 -17.29 -4.11 4.27
C LEU A 75 -18.73 -4.11 4.81
N THR A 76 -19.17 -3.00 5.39
CA THR A 76 -20.56 -2.83 5.82
C THR A 76 -21.45 -2.63 4.60
N GLY A 77 -22.52 -3.41 4.49
CA GLY A 77 -23.40 -3.41 3.32
C GLY A 77 -23.41 -4.75 2.59
N ARG A 78 -24.21 -4.83 1.51
CA ARG A 78 -24.34 -6.00 0.65
C ARG A 78 -23.77 -5.68 -0.73
N TYR A 79 -22.63 -6.27 -1.05
CA TYR A 79 -21.95 -6.09 -2.33
C TYR A 79 -21.80 -7.40 -3.06
N THR A 80 -21.86 -7.34 -4.38
CA THR A 80 -21.65 -8.49 -5.26
C THR A 80 -20.19 -8.59 -5.68
N VAL A 81 -19.82 -9.74 -6.25
CA VAL A 81 -18.44 -10.02 -6.67
C VAL A 81 -18.03 -9.06 -7.78
N GLU A 82 -18.93 -8.77 -8.70
CA GLU A 82 -18.70 -7.91 -9.87
C GLU A 82 -18.32 -6.49 -9.44
N ILE A 83 -19.06 -5.89 -8.51
CA ILE A 83 -18.80 -4.52 -8.02
C ILE A 83 -17.41 -4.43 -7.39
N ILE A 84 -17.03 -5.41 -6.57
CA ILE A 84 -15.73 -5.40 -5.90
C ILE A 84 -14.60 -5.63 -6.91
N GLU A 85 -14.79 -6.53 -7.87
CA GLU A 85 -13.82 -6.75 -8.95
C GLU A 85 -13.62 -5.50 -9.83
N ASP A 86 -14.69 -4.77 -10.14
CA ASP A 86 -14.59 -3.54 -10.94
C ASP A 86 -13.81 -2.45 -10.21
N VAL A 87 -14.00 -2.32 -8.88
CA VAL A 87 -13.22 -1.36 -8.07
C VAL A 87 -11.77 -1.82 -7.91
N LEU A 88 -11.50 -3.13 -7.81
CA LEU A 88 -10.14 -3.65 -7.82
C LEU A 88 -9.44 -3.38 -9.16
N GLU A 89 -10.15 -3.47 -10.27
CA GLU A 89 -9.59 -3.14 -11.58
C GLU A 89 -9.28 -1.64 -11.69
N GLN A 90 -10.12 -0.77 -11.15
CA GLN A 90 -9.82 0.67 -11.03
C GLN A 90 -8.56 0.92 -10.21
N LEU A 91 -8.37 0.21 -9.09
CA LEU A 91 -7.15 0.30 -8.28
C LEU A 91 -5.91 -0.06 -9.11
N ILE A 92 -5.97 -1.17 -9.84
CA ILE A 92 -4.86 -1.66 -10.67
C ILE A 92 -4.55 -0.64 -11.76
N ALA A 93 -5.55 -0.20 -12.51
CA ALA A 93 -5.39 0.73 -13.62
C ALA A 93 -4.87 2.11 -13.18
N GLU A 94 -5.38 2.66 -12.09
CA GLU A 94 -4.99 3.99 -11.60
C GLU A 94 -3.60 3.97 -10.92
N PHE A 95 -3.32 2.95 -10.11
CA PHE A 95 -2.20 2.99 -9.17
C PHE A 95 -1.07 2.01 -9.43
N LEU A 96 -1.37 0.83 -9.97
CA LEU A 96 -0.43 -0.30 -10.04
C LEU A 96 0.08 -0.59 -11.44
N LEU A 97 -0.57 -0.07 -12.47
CA LEU A 97 -0.12 -0.26 -13.84
C LEU A 97 1.05 0.68 -14.16
N CYS A 98 2.13 0.14 -14.71
CA CYS A 98 3.20 0.97 -15.25
C CYS A 98 2.74 1.66 -16.54
N SER A 99 2.92 2.99 -16.64
CA SER A 99 2.60 3.77 -17.84
C SER A 99 3.46 3.43 -19.06
N ARG A 100 4.60 2.74 -18.86
CA ARG A 100 5.55 2.41 -19.92
C ARG A 100 5.41 0.98 -20.43
N CYS A 101 5.46 -0.01 -19.53
CA CYS A 101 5.45 -1.43 -19.91
C CYS A 101 4.09 -2.13 -19.69
N GLY A 102 3.15 -1.48 -19.00
CA GLY A 102 1.82 -2.05 -18.71
C GLY A 102 1.83 -3.25 -17.76
N ILE A 103 2.93 -3.49 -17.04
CA ILE A 103 3.03 -4.54 -16.02
C ILE A 103 2.64 -3.96 -14.66
N ALA A 104 1.88 -4.73 -13.88
CA ALA A 104 1.31 -4.32 -12.59
C ALA A 104 2.25 -4.55 -11.38
N GLU A 105 3.56 -4.39 -11.57
CA GLU A 105 4.56 -4.55 -10.51
C GLU A 105 5.19 -3.18 -10.18
N ILE A 106 4.65 -2.52 -9.15
CA ILE A 106 5.04 -1.17 -8.74
C ILE A 106 5.47 -1.18 -7.27
N ASN A 107 6.68 -0.69 -7.01
CA ASN A 107 7.12 -0.35 -5.67
C ASN A 107 6.81 1.11 -5.35
N PHE A 108 6.34 1.34 -4.13
CA PHE A 108 6.06 2.65 -3.59
C PHE A 108 7.24 3.14 -2.75
N TYR A 109 7.61 4.41 -2.93
CA TYR A 109 8.68 5.04 -2.17
C TYR A 109 8.20 6.36 -1.58
N LYS A 110 8.50 6.58 -0.31
CA LYS A 110 8.29 7.88 0.36
C LYS A 110 9.48 8.77 0.02
N GLN A 111 9.25 9.90 -0.65
CA GLN A 111 10.32 10.82 -0.99
C GLN A 111 10.45 11.89 0.09
N LEU A 112 11.54 11.87 0.85
CA LEU A 112 11.85 12.95 1.79
C LEU A 112 12.34 14.17 1.03
N VAL A 113 11.73 15.32 1.35
CA VAL A 113 12.02 16.60 0.74
C VAL A 113 12.54 17.54 1.82
N HIS A 114 13.54 18.35 1.48
CA HIS A 114 14.13 19.27 2.45
C HIS A 114 13.09 20.29 2.96
N PRO A 115 13.04 20.59 4.27
CA PRO A 115 12.03 21.48 4.87
C PRO A 115 12.00 22.90 4.26
N SER A 116 13.11 23.34 3.68
CA SER A 116 13.20 24.65 3.03
C SER A 116 12.55 24.71 1.64
N LEU A 117 12.13 23.57 1.08
CA LEU A 117 11.43 23.52 -0.20
C LEU A 117 9.93 23.60 0.05
N PRO A 118 9.18 24.40 -0.74
CA PRO A 118 7.72 24.47 -0.63
C PRO A 118 7.01 23.20 -1.12
N VAL A 119 7.75 22.16 -1.48
CA VAL A 119 7.25 20.92 -2.06
C VAL A 119 7.07 19.90 -0.94
N ARG A 120 5.83 19.48 -0.73
CA ARG A 120 5.52 18.39 0.22
C ARG A 120 6.03 17.05 -0.32
N GLU A 121 6.39 16.15 0.60
CA GLU A 121 6.95 14.81 0.33
C GLU A 121 6.02 13.95 -0.54
N PRO A 122 6.26 13.80 -1.86
CA PRO A 122 5.38 12.99 -2.69
C PRO A 122 5.64 11.50 -2.48
N ILE A 123 4.65 10.66 -2.81
CA ILE A 123 4.86 9.22 -2.95
C ILE A 123 5.24 8.92 -4.40
N LEU A 124 6.40 8.31 -4.58
CA LEU A 124 6.91 7.87 -5.88
C LEU A 124 6.51 6.43 -6.15
N ARG A 125 6.27 6.14 -7.43
CA ARG A 125 5.96 4.80 -7.94
C ARG A 125 7.03 4.37 -8.93
N GLN A 126 7.70 3.27 -8.68
CA GLN A 126 8.72 2.73 -9.57
C GLN A 126 8.35 1.33 -10.03
N CYS A 127 8.38 1.10 -11.34
CA CYS A 127 8.13 -0.22 -11.90
C CYS A 127 9.33 -1.15 -11.67
N LEU A 128 9.07 -2.36 -11.19
CA LEU A 128 10.09 -3.40 -11.00
C LEU A 128 10.56 -3.98 -12.32
N ALA A 129 9.67 -4.15 -13.30
CA ALA A 129 10.01 -4.76 -14.58
C ALA A 129 10.91 -3.87 -15.45
N CYS A 130 10.62 -2.57 -15.56
CA CYS A 130 11.34 -1.65 -16.47
C CYS A 130 12.11 -0.52 -15.78
N GLY A 131 12.03 -0.40 -14.45
CA GLY A 131 12.70 0.64 -13.68
C GLY A 131 12.12 2.05 -13.83
N HIS A 132 11.09 2.24 -14.67
CA HIS A 132 10.48 3.55 -14.93
C HIS A 132 9.75 4.10 -13.71
N TYR A 133 9.84 5.40 -13.50
CA TYR A 133 9.06 6.11 -12.49
C TYR A 133 7.75 6.59 -13.10
N ASN A 134 6.64 6.06 -12.60
CA ASN A 134 5.32 6.56 -12.93
C ASN A 134 5.13 7.97 -12.34
N SER A 135 4.05 8.64 -12.74
CA SER A 135 3.63 9.91 -12.13
C SER A 135 3.51 9.77 -10.60
N TYR A 136 3.99 10.78 -9.90
CA TYR A 136 3.91 10.84 -8.44
C TYR A 136 2.46 10.92 -7.98
N ILE A 137 2.19 10.41 -6.78
CA ILE A 137 0.88 10.52 -6.15
C ILE A 137 0.84 11.85 -5.40
N SER A 138 -0.08 12.74 -5.83
CA SER A 138 -0.28 14.04 -5.20
C SER A 138 -0.87 13.90 -3.79
N HIS A 139 -0.50 14.84 -2.91
CA HIS A 139 -1.03 14.98 -1.55
C HIS A 139 -2.54 15.14 -1.51
N ASP A 140 -3.12 15.78 -2.52
CA ASP A 140 -4.56 16.05 -2.59
C ASP A 140 -5.37 14.79 -2.88
N SER A 141 -4.72 13.74 -3.39
CA SER A 141 -5.39 12.49 -3.67
C SER A 141 -5.75 11.78 -2.37
N LYS A 142 -6.98 11.26 -2.30
CA LYS A 142 -7.40 10.40 -1.19
C LYS A 142 -6.49 9.16 -1.05
N MET A 143 -5.91 8.69 -2.17
CA MET A 143 -4.95 7.60 -2.17
C MET A 143 -3.70 7.93 -1.36
N PHE A 144 -3.14 9.13 -1.49
CA PHE A 144 -2.01 9.56 -0.67
C PHE A 144 -2.31 9.41 0.83
N SER A 145 -3.47 9.92 1.26
CA SER A 145 -3.92 9.80 2.66
C SER A 145 -4.07 8.35 3.10
N ILE A 146 -4.52 7.44 2.22
CA ILE A 146 -4.63 6.01 2.51
C ILE A 146 -3.24 5.39 2.69
N LEU A 147 -2.32 5.64 1.75
CA LEU A 147 -0.97 5.05 1.77
C LEU A 147 -0.19 5.50 3.01
N VAL A 148 -0.23 6.80 3.34
CA VAL A 148 0.44 7.33 4.54
C VAL A 148 -0.15 6.72 5.82
N LYS A 149 -1.47 6.62 5.95
CA LYS A 149 -2.13 6.03 7.13
C LYS A 149 -1.95 4.51 7.26
N CYS A 150 -1.46 3.84 6.22
CA CYS A 150 -1.19 2.40 6.22
C CYS A 150 0.29 2.10 6.37
N ASP A 151 1.16 3.10 6.31
CA ASP A 151 2.60 2.96 6.55
C ASP A 151 2.91 2.96 8.04
N ASN A 152 2.62 1.84 8.71
CA ASN A 152 3.02 1.64 10.08
C ASN A 152 4.53 1.31 10.11
N ASN A 153 5.35 2.18 10.72
CA ASN A 153 6.79 2.02 10.92
C ASN A 153 7.64 1.82 9.64
N HIS A 154 7.26 2.42 8.51
CA HIS A 154 8.04 2.37 7.24
C HIS A 154 8.34 0.95 6.71
N GLN A 155 7.56 -0.06 7.08
CA GLN A 155 7.89 -1.46 6.75
C GLN A 155 7.66 -1.81 5.27
N TRP A 156 6.73 -1.13 4.57
CA TRP A 156 6.36 -1.51 3.20
C TRP A 156 6.75 -0.46 2.14
N MET A 157 6.77 0.83 2.47
CA MET A 157 7.32 1.87 1.58
C MET A 157 8.77 2.18 1.92
N LYS A 158 9.65 2.05 0.94
CA LYS A 158 11.07 2.43 1.12
C LYS A 158 11.22 3.95 1.08
N VAL A 159 12.12 4.48 1.90
CA VAL A 159 12.41 5.91 1.93
C VAL A 159 13.48 6.27 0.89
N LYS A 160 13.26 7.33 0.12
CA LYS A 160 14.24 7.91 -0.81
C LYS A 160 14.43 9.39 -0.52
N VAL A 161 15.67 9.83 -0.32
CA VAL A 161 15.99 11.25 -0.13
C VAL A 161 16.03 11.94 -1.50
N SER A 162 15.39 13.11 -1.61
CA SER A 162 15.48 13.93 -2.82
C SER A 162 16.94 14.30 -3.12
N PRO A 163 17.39 14.28 -4.40
CA PRO A 163 18.73 14.72 -4.77
C PRO A 163 19.07 16.15 -4.31
N LYS A 164 18.06 17.02 -4.18
CA LYS A 164 18.20 18.40 -3.68
C LYS A 164 18.30 18.48 -2.15
N ALA A 165 17.93 17.43 -1.42
CA ALA A 165 17.97 17.34 0.04
C ALA A 165 19.25 16.67 0.57
N ARG A 166 20.24 16.41 -0.30
CA ARG A 166 21.45 15.63 -0.03
C ARG A 166 22.52 16.38 0.78
N SER A 167 22.15 17.34 1.62
CA SER A 167 23.09 17.91 2.59
C SER A 167 23.38 16.83 3.64
N LEU A 168 24.66 16.60 3.94
CA LEU A 168 25.11 15.60 4.92
C LEU A 168 24.40 15.76 6.28
N LYS A 169 24.14 17.00 6.69
CA LYS A 169 23.43 17.35 7.93
C LYS A 169 22.02 16.75 7.98
N TYR A 170 21.26 16.85 6.88
CA TYR A 170 19.92 16.29 6.77
C TYR A 170 19.91 14.74 6.72
N MET A 171 20.95 14.10 6.17
CA MET A 171 21.06 12.64 6.23
C MET A 171 21.26 12.12 7.67
N PHE A 172 22.10 12.79 8.47
CA PHE A 172 22.33 12.41 9.87
C PHE A 172 21.12 12.68 10.77
N ASP A 173 20.39 13.78 10.54
CA ASP A 173 19.25 14.17 11.38
C ASP A 173 18.01 13.27 11.15
N ASN A 174 17.73 12.83 9.92
CA ASN A 174 16.57 11.98 9.61
C ASN A 174 16.84 10.47 9.66
N LEU A 175 18.08 10.05 9.95
CA LEU A 175 18.41 8.64 10.13
C LEU A 175 17.67 8.04 11.35
N LYS A 176 17.36 8.88 12.34
CA LYS A 176 16.58 8.50 13.53
C LYS A 176 15.13 8.20 13.16
N ASP A 177 14.49 9.04 12.35
CA ASP A 177 13.09 8.89 11.93
C ASP A 177 12.87 7.77 10.89
N ALA A 178 13.93 7.39 10.15
CA ALA A 178 13.89 6.32 9.16
C ALA A 178 14.10 4.91 9.77
N ILE A 179 14.66 4.82 10.99
CA ILE A 179 15.08 3.56 11.63
C ILE A 179 14.27 3.28 12.91
N LEU A 180 13.79 4.31 13.61
CA LEU A 180 13.04 4.16 14.84
C LEU A 180 11.54 4.41 14.60
N PRO A 181 10.65 3.54 15.12
CA PRO A 181 9.22 3.81 15.15
C PRO A 181 8.94 5.16 15.80
N SER A 182 8.01 5.93 15.24
CA SER A 182 7.38 7.04 15.96
C SER A 182 6.82 6.53 17.28
N GLU A 183 7.16 7.18 18.40
CA GLU A 183 6.78 6.80 19.77
C GLU A 183 5.26 6.89 20.08
N ASP A 184 4.38 6.90 19.07
CA ASP A 184 2.93 6.99 19.22
C ASP A 184 2.22 5.64 18.95
N SER A 185 2.81 4.52 19.40
CA SER A 185 2.07 3.26 19.57
C SER A 185 1.58 3.14 21.01
N CYS A 186 0.27 3.25 21.21
CA CYS A 186 -0.38 2.98 22.49
C CYS A 186 -0.04 1.58 23.02
N CYS A 187 0.64 1.57 24.18
CA CYS A 187 0.74 0.61 25.29
C CYS A 187 0.58 -0.91 25.07
N GLY A 188 1.58 -1.66 25.56
CA GLY A 188 1.46 -3.04 26.02
C GLY A 188 2.66 -3.42 26.90
N ASP A 189 2.42 -3.79 28.15
CA ASP A 189 3.42 -4.15 29.15
C ASP A 189 4.40 -5.23 28.67
N GLY A 190 5.71 -4.99 28.83
CA GLY A 190 6.69 -6.06 29.05
C GLY A 190 7.65 -6.48 27.94
N VAL A 191 7.81 -5.74 26.83
CA VAL A 191 8.82 -6.09 25.80
C VAL A 191 10.04 -5.17 25.88
N LYS A 192 11.21 -5.76 26.18
CA LYS A 192 12.50 -5.08 26.27
C LYS A 192 12.85 -4.36 24.96
N CYS A 193 13.06 -3.05 25.04
CA CYS A 193 13.75 -2.28 23.99
C CYS A 193 15.17 -2.85 23.80
N ILE A 194 15.51 -3.28 22.59
CA ILE A 194 16.89 -3.69 22.24
C ILE A 194 17.66 -2.45 21.75
N PRO A 195 18.97 -2.30 22.08
CA PRO A 195 19.61 -1.00 22.22
C PRO A 195 20.58 -0.63 21.08
N SER A 196 20.88 0.67 21.03
CA SER A 196 22.07 1.34 20.47
C SER A 196 22.44 1.16 18.99
N LEU A 197 22.63 2.33 18.35
CA LEU A 197 23.05 2.61 16.97
C LEU A 197 24.40 2.03 16.49
N SER A 198 25.11 1.23 17.30
CA SER A 198 26.46 0.77 16.98
C SER A 198 26.54 -0.39 15.97
N ASP A 199 25.42 -1.07 15.70
CA ASP A 199 25.46 -2.37 14.99
C ASP A 199 25.02 -2.28 13.52
N ILE A 200 24.76 -1.08 13.00
CA ILE A 200 24.32 -0.87 11.61
C ILE A 200 25.53 -0.59 10.73
N SER A 201 25.92 -1.57 9.92
CA SER A 201 26.90 -1.39 8.84
C SER A 201 26.20 -0.80 7.59
N ILE A 202 26.51 0.46 7.27
CA ILE A 202 26.03 1.15 6.08
C ILE A 202 26.99 0.84 4.92
N VAL A 203 26.53 0.13 3.89
CA VAL A 203 27.27 -0.01 2.63
C VAL A 203 26.98 1.22 1.77
N LEU A 204 27.99 2.07 1.60
CA LEU A 204 28.00 3.16 0.64
C LEU A 204 28.60 2.62 -0.66
N ASN A 205 27.84 2.65 -1.75
CA ASN A 205 28.39 2.55 -3.11
C ASN A 205 28.71 3.95 -3.63
#